data_AF-A0A815ZBM4-F1
#
_entry.id   AF-A0A815ZBM4-F1
#
_cell.length_a   1.000
_cell.length_b   1.000
_cell.length_c   1.000
_cell.angle_alpha   90.00
_cell.angle_beta   90.00
_cell.angle_gamma   90.00
#
_symmetry.space_group_name_H-M   'P 1'
#
loop_
_entity.id
_entity.type
_entity.pdbx_description
1 polymer ?
#
loop_
_entity_poly.entity_id
_entity_poly.type
_entity_poly.pdbx_seq_one_letter_code
_entity_poly.pdbx_strand_id
1 'polypeptide(L)'
;MTLRDWYQFTDSFENTVSCCQALGLIPFKPSEPCNNGHNNWCIGTCGRAIDGCRWICKERSCRLTRSIRDGTFFSGSKLEMSQILDLMLFWSQGVDSHKFLRRHCGFASNSTIVDWKNFLCDVCAEHFLRNPAVIGGVGHIVEIDESSWTKRKYNRGRAIGNQWVFGGTDRDTGECFAVTVDRRDATTLLPIIQQYVRP
;
A
#
# COMPACT_ATOMS: atom_id res chain seq x y z
N MET A 1 8.46 -16.83 2.78
CA MET A 1 8.74 -16.04 3.99
C MET A 1 7.76 -16.50 5.07
N THR A 2 8.26 -17.01 6.18
CA THR A 2 7.41 -17.50 7.28
C THR A 2 7.07 -16.36 8.24
N LEU A 3 6.02 -16.52 9.07
CA LEU A 3 5.70 -15.55 10.14
C LEU A 3 6.87 -15.34 11.11
N ARG A 4 7.69 -16.38 11.35
CA ARG A 4 8.89 -16.26 12.20
C ARG A 4 9.94 -15.35 11.60
N ASP A 5 10.18 -15.47 10.29
CA ASP A 5 11.13 -14.61 9.59
C ASP A 5 10.65 -13.15 9.61
N TRP A 6 9.34 -12.94 9.54
CA TRP A 6 8.76 -11.60 9.62
C TRP A 6 8.96 -10.92 10.97
N TYR A 7 8.72 -11.65 12.08
CA TYR A 7 8.93 -11.08 13.41
C TYR A 7 10.38 -10.65 13.65
N GLN A 8 11.36 -11.28 12.97
CA GLN A 8 12.76 -10.82 13.03
C GLN A 8 12.95 -9.48 12.31
N PHE A 9 12.11 -9.14 11.33
CA PHE A 9 12.18 -7.85 10.66
C PHE A 9 11.56 -6.72 11.47
N THR A 10 10.61 -7.01 12.37
CA THR A 10 9.90 -5.98 13.15
C THR A 10 10.28 -5.93 14.63
N ASP A 11 11.27 -6.71 15.06
CA ASP A 11 11.71 -6.80 16.47
C ASP A 11 12.52 -5.59 16.98
N SER A 12 13.14 -4.84 16.07
CA SER A 12 14.03 -3.72 16.35
C SER A 12 13.93 -2.69 15.24
N PHE A 13 14.31 -1.44 15.53
CA PHE A 13 14.25 -0.40 14.51
C PHE A 13 15.30 -0.64 13.40
N GLU A 14 16.47 -1.19 13.73
CA GLU A 14 17.50 -1.51 12.75
C GLU A 14 17.04 -2.56 11.76
N ASN A 15 16.41 -3.64 12.24
CA ASN A 15 15.87 -4.68 11.37
C ASN A 15 14.69 -4.15 10.55
N THR A 16 13.83 -3.34 11.16
CA THR A 16 12.69 -2.72 10.47
C THR A 16 13.16 -1.82 9.34
N VAL A 17 14.14 -0.95 9.60
CA VAL A 17 14.74 -0.07 8.60
C VAL A 17 15.37 -0.88 7.46
N SER A 18 16.14 -1.92 7.80
CA SER A 18 16.81 -2.77 6.81
C SER A 18 15.79 -3.50 5.92
N CYS A 19 14.71 -4.01 6.50
CA CYS A 19 13.60 -4.61 5.78
C CYS A 19 12.92 -3.59 4.85
N CYS A 20 12.57 -2.40 5.37
CA CYS A 20 11.99 -1.33 4.58
C CYS A 20 12.88 -0.91 3.40
N GLN A 21 14.20 -0.88 3.59
CA GLN A 21 15.15 -0.57 2.52
C GLN A 21 15.23 -1.67 1.47
N ALA A 22 15.27 -2.94 1.89
CA ALA A 22 15.26 -4.08 0.98
C ALA A 22 13.97 -4.15 0.14
N LEU A 23 12.83 -3.75 0.72
CA LEU A 23 11.55 -3.66 0.04
C LEU A 23 11.38 -2.37 -0.80
N GLY A 24 12.34 -1.46 -0.76
CA GLY A 24 12.26 -0.17 -1.47
C GLY A 24 11.25 0.82 -0.88
N LEU A 25 10.75 0.58 0.33
CA LEU A 25 9.81 1.47 1.03
C LEU A 25 10.49 2.70 1.64
N ILE A 26 11.79 2.61 1.92
CA ILE A 26 12.67 3.72 2.33
C ILE A 26 13.96 3.63 1.52
N PRO A 27 14.56 4.75 1.10
CA PRO A 27 15.81 4.69 0.35
C PRO A 27 17.01 4.37 1.26
N PHE A 28 18.07 3.80 0.67
CA PHE A 28 19.35 3.58 1.37
C PHE A 28 20.08 4.87 1.73
N LYS A 29 19.72 5.99 1.08
CA LYS A 29 20.21 7.34 1.36
C LYS A 29 19.14 8.36 0.95
N PRO A 30 19.08 9.56 1.56
CA PRO A 30 18.23 10.63 1.06
C PRO A 30 18.53 10.96 -0.42
N SER A 31 17.49 11.27 -1.20
CA SER A 31 17.62 11.68 -2.60
C SER A 31 18.29 13.05 -2.74
N GLU A 32 18.00 13.95 -1.80
CA GLU A 32 18.49 15.32 -1.78
C GLU A 32 19.66 15.50 -0.81
N PRO A 33 20.61 16.41 -1.11
CA PRO A 33 21.60 16.86 -0.14
C PRO A 33 20.92 17.48 1.09
N CYS A 34 21.68 17.60 2.18
CA CYS A 34 21.26 18.46 3.29
C CYS A 34 21.16 19.92 2.83
N ASN A 35 20.50 20.77 3.61
CA ASN A 35 20.35 22.21 3.31
C ASN A 35 21.69 22.96 3.17
N ASN A 36 22.81 22.36 3.61
CA ASN A 36 24.16 22.90 3.43
C ASN A 36 24.89 22.32 2.19
N GLY A 37 24.21 21.53 1.36
CA GLY A 37 24.78 20.94 0.13
C GLY A 37 25.54 19.62 0.31
N HIS A 38 25.67 19.09 1.53
CA HIS A 38 26.39 17.82 1.76
C HIS A 38 25.52 16.59 1.46
N ASN A 39 26.16 15.55 0.92
CA ASN A 39 25.54 14.25 0.58
C ASN A 39 25.96 13.10 1.52
N ASN A 40 26.73 13.41 2.57
CA ASN A 40 27.22 12.41 3.52
C ASN A 40 26.19 12.17 4.63
N TRP A 41 25.32 11.18 4.44
CA TRP A 41 24.24 10.82 5.35
C TRP A 41 24.49 9.46 6.00
N CYS A 42 24.11 9.32 7.27
CA CYS A 42 23.95 8.01 7.91
C CYS A 42 22.66 7.97 8.73
N ILE A 43 22.21 6.77 9.08
CA ILE A 43 21.13 6.60 10.06
C ILE A 43 21.77 6.63 11.45
N GLY A 44 21.16 7.37 12.37
CA GLY A 44 21.55 7.39 13.77
C GLY A 44 20.36 7.36 14.70
N THR A 45 20.61 6.94 15.94
CA THR A 45 19.59 6.80 16.98
C THR A 45 19.07 8.16 17.44
N CYS A 46 17.76 8.24 17.65
CA CYS A 46 17.05 9.42 18.13
C CYS A 46 15.80 8.99 18.89
N GLY A 47 15.87 8.91 20.22
CA GLY A 47 14.73 8.48 21.06
C GLY A 47 13.50 9.40 21.03
N ARG A 48 13.58 10.56 20.36
CA ARG A 48 12.43 11.45 20.11
C ARG A 48 11.72 11.16 18.79
N ALA A 49 12.32 10.37 17.91
CA ALA A 49 11.73 9.98 16.64
C ALA A 49 10.80 8.77 16.84
N ILE A 50 9.77 8.65 16.00
CA ILE A 50 8.78 7.56 16.06
C ILE A 50 9.49 6.21 15.95
N ASP A 51 10.35 6.01 14.95
CA ASP A 51 11.09 4.76 14.76
C ASP A 51 12.45 4.76 15.47
N GLY A 52 12.64 5.62 16.47
CA GLY A 52 13.89 5.69 17.23
C GLY A 52 15.13 6.11 16.43
N CYS A 53 15.00 6.53 15.17
CA CYS A 53 16.11 6.88 14.30
C CYS A 53 15.82 8.02 13.31
N ARG A 54 16.89 8.65 12.80
CA ARG A 54 16.84 9.76 11.82
C ARG A 54 18.02 9.68 10.86
N TRP A 55 17.90 10.31 9.70
CA TRP A 55 19.04 10.65 8.87
C TRP A 55 19.86 11.76 9.54
N ILE A 56 21.17 11.59 9.61
CA ILE A 56 22.12 12.53 10.20
C ILE A 56 23.21 12.83 9.18
N CYS A 57 23.45 14.11 8.91
CA CYS A 57 24.59 14.51 8.09
C CYS A 57 25.89 14.32 8.87
N LYS A 58 26.84 13.58 8.29
CA LYS A 58 28.11 13.20 8.93
C LYS A 58 29.24 14.19 8.69
N GLU A 59 28.99 15.26 7.94
CA GLU A 59 29.97 16.32 7.76
C GLU A 59 30.26 17.02 9.09
N ARG A 60 31.53 17.29 9.42
CA ARG A 60 31.95 17.70 10.78
C ARG A 60 31.30 19.02 11.21
N SER A 61 31.09 19.93 10.26
CA SER A 61 30.45 21.23 10.47
C SER A 61 28.93 21.18 10.40
N CYS A 62 28.34 20.04 10.02
CA CYS A 62 26.92 19.90 9.78
C CYS A 62 26.24 19.12 10.92
N ARG A 63 25.10 19.61 11.39
CA ARG A 63 24.26 18.94 12.40
C ARG A 63 22.83 18.71 11.92
N LEU A 64 22.63 18.84 10.61
CA LEU A 64 21.31 18.68 10.02
C LEU A 64 20.84 17.23 10.14
N THR A 65 19.57 17.08 10.49
CA THR A 65 18.90 15.79 10.58
C THR A 65 17.62 15.83 9.78
N ARG A 66 17.20 14.68 9.26
CA ARG A 66 15.95 14.51 8.50
C ARG A 66 15.22 13.27 9.00
N SER A 67 13.89 13.28 8.93
CA SER A 67 13.14 12.06 9.18
C SER A 67 13.49 11.01 8.12
N ILE A 68 13.63 9.74 8.52
CA ILE A 68 13.81 8.66 7.54
C ILE A 68 12.55 8.40 6.70
N ARG A 69 11.40 8.88 7.17
CA ARG A 69 10.07 8.75 6.54
C ARG A 69 9.78 9.82 5.50
N ASP A 70 10.58 10.87 5.45
CA ASP A 70 10.23 12.04 4.66
C ASP A 70 10.32 11.71 3.16
N GLY A 71 9.22 11.96 2.44
CA GLY A 71 9.09 11.60 1.03
C GLY A 71 8.98 10.10 0.74
N THR A 72 8.66 9.27 1.74
CA THR A 72 8.49 7.82 1.57
C THR A 72 7.06 7.36 1.84
N PHE A 73 6.80 6.06 1.67
CA PHE A 73 5.52 5.42 2.00
C PHE A 73 5.05 5.72 3.44
N PHE A 74 5.98 5.98 4.35
CA PHE A 74 5.69 6.22 5.77
C PHE A 74 5.49 7.70 6.13
N SER A 75 5.57 8.60 5.14
CA SER A 75 5.50 10.05 5.36
C SER A 75 4.16 10.46 6.00
N GLY A 76 4.22 11.37 6.97
CA GLY A 76 3.04 11.87 7.69
C GLY A 76 2.37 10.89 8.67
N SER A 77 2.75 9.61 8.66
CA SER A 77 2.20 8.62 9.58
C SER A 77 2.70 8.82 11.02
N LYS A 78 1.79 8.59 11.98
CA LYS A 78 2.08 8.58 13.42
C LYS A 78 2.34 7.18 14.00
N LEU A 79 2.10 6.13 13.20
CA LEU A 79 2.40 4.76 13.59
C LEU A 79 3.86 4.43 13.33
N GLU A 80 4.48 3.57 14.12
CA GLU A 80 5.81 3.03 13.83
C GLU A 80 5.79 2.20 12.53
N MET A 81 6.94 2.14 11.84
CA MET A 81 7.04 1.38 10.60
C MET A 81 6.77 -0.11 10.81
N SER A 82 7.25 -0.67 11.93
CA SER A 82 6.99 -2.05 12.36
C SER A 82 5.49 -2.33 12.44
N GLN A 83 4.72 -1.42 13.05
CA GLN A 83 3.27 -1.55 13.15
C GLN A 83 2.59 -1.54 11.77
N ILE A 84 3.04 -0.68 10.87
CA ILE A 84 2.50 -0.59 9.51
C ILE A 84 2.83 -1.87 8.73
N LEU A 85 4.07 -2.35 8.83
CA LEU A 85 4.51 -3.61 8.22
C LEU A 85 3.68 -4.78 8.73
N ASP A 86 3.52 -4.94 10.04
CA ASP A 86 2.69 -6.01 10.62
C ASP A 86 1.25 -5.93 10.12
N LEU A 87 0.68 -4.73 10.04
CA LEU A 87 -0.65 -4.55 9.48
C LEU A 87 -0.73 -4.97 8.01
N MET A 88 0.25 -4.60 7.18
CA MET A 88 0.31 -5.03 5.78
C MET A 88 0.36 -6.56 5.67
N LEU A 89 1.16 -7.21 6.51
CA LEU A 89 1.26 -8.66 6.52
C LEU A 89 -0.07 -9.31 6.93
N PHE A 90 -0.63 -8.91 8.08
CA PHE A 90 -1.86 -9.52 8.57
C PHE A 90 -3.04 -9.24 7.64
N TRP A 91 -3.11 -8.03 7.09
CA TRP A 91 -4.14 -7.68 6.11
C TRP A 91 -4.01 -8.53 4.83
N SER A 92 -2.81 -8.73 4.30
CA SER A 92 -2.60 -9.59 3.11
C SER A 92 -2.91 -11.07 3.37
N GLN A 93 -2.90 -11.52 4.63
CA GLN A 93 -3.34 -12.85 5.04
C GLN A 93 -4.85 -12.94 5.35
N GLY A 94 -5.62 -11.88 5.12
CA GLY A 94 -7.06 -11.85 5.39
C GLY A 94 -7.43 -11.76 6.87
N VAL A 95 -6.52 -11.28 7.73
CA VAL A 95 -6.81 -11.11 9.16
C VAL A 95 -7.62 -9.85 9.40
N ASP A 96 -8.90 -10.05 9.73
CA ASP A 96 -9.83 -8.93 9.93
C ASP A 96 -10.12 -8.53 11.37
N SER A 97 -9.68 -9.33 12.34
CA SER A 97 -9.95 -9.07 13.75
C SER A 97 -9.23 -7.81 14.26
N HIS A 98 -9.98 -6.72 14.46
CA HIS A 98 -9.46 -5.50 15.09
C HIS A 98 -8.92 -5.77 16.49
N LYS A 99 -9.55 -6.68 17.25
CA LYS A 99 -9.06 -7.07 18.58
C LYS A 99 -7.69 -7.73 18.50
N PHE A 100 -7.48 -8.59 17.50
CA PHE A 100 -6.18 -9.23 17.26
C PHE A 100 -5.13 -8.18 16.89
N LEU A 101 -5.42 -7.33 15.91
CA LEU A 101 -4.50 -6.29 15.43
C LEU A 101 -4.13 -5.28 16.53
N ARG A 102 -5.08 -4.84 17.35
CA ARG A 102 -4.78 -3.97 18.49
C ARG A 102 -3.86 -4.62 19.52
N ARG A 103 -4.08 -5.91 19.79
CA ARG A 103 -3.29 -6.65 20.78
C ARG A 103 -1.88 -6.95 20.30
N HIS A 104 -1.70 -7.31 19.04
CA HIS A 104 -0.42 -7.79 18.51
C HIS A 104 0.42 -6.68 17.86
N CYS A 105 -0.22 -5.66 17.29
CA CYS A 105 0.47 -4.56 16.60
C CYS A 105 0.43 -3.24 17.39
N GLY A 106 -0.18 -3.22 18.60
CA GLY A 106 -0.18 -2.04 19.46
C GLY A 106 -1.03 -0.86 18.97
N PHE A 107 -2.05 -1.09 18.13
CA PHE A 107 -2.90 0.00 17.64
C PHE A 107 -3.77 0.62 18.73
N ALA A 108 -3.69 1.96 18.85
CA ALA A 108 -4.44 2.72 19.85
C ALA A 108 -5.96 2.66 19.62
N SER A 109 -6.43 2.67 18.37
CA SER A 109 -7.86 2.77 18.04
C SER A 109 -8.27 1.91 16.85
N ASN A 110 -9.55 1.52 16.82
CA ASN A 110 -10.14 0.82 15.67
C ASN A 110 -10.20 1.72 14.43
N SER A 111 -10.43 3.03 14.61
CA SER A 111 -10.46 3.97 13.48
C SER A 111 -9.12 4.00 12.76
N THR A 112 -8.00 4.00 13.49
CA THR A 112 -6.67 3.93 12.88
C THR A 112 -6.48 2.67 12.02
N ILE A 113 -6.98 1.51 12.48
CA ILE A 113 -6.90 0.27 11.72
C ILE A 113 -7.73 0.38 10.44
N VAL A 114 -8.95 0.89 10.54
CA VAL A 114 -9.84 1.06 9.38
C VAL A 114 -9.24 2.03 8.36
N ASP A 115 -8.71 3.17 8.82
CA ASP A 115 -8.09 4.17 7.96
C ASP A 115 -6.90 3.57 7.19
N TRP A 116 -6.03 2.82 7.87
CA TRP A 116 -4.91 2.16 7.22
C TRP A 116 -5.31 1.03 6.29
N LYS A 117 -6.32 0.22 6.65
CA LYS A 117 -6.86 -0.79 5.74
C LYS A 117 -7.40 -0.17 4.46
N ASN A 118 -8.14 0.94 4.58
CA ASN A 118 -8.63 1.67 3.41
C ASN A 118 -7.46 2.22 2.57
N PHE A 119 -6.42 2.77 3.20
CA PHE A 119 -5.22 3.21 2.48
C PHE A 119 -4.55 2.06 1.72
N LEU A 120 -4.40 0.87 2.32
CA LEU A 120 -3.86 -0.31 1.62
C LEU A 120 -4.75 -0.72 0.45
N CYS A 121 -6.08 -0.72 0.63
CA CYS A 121 -7.02 -0.95 -0.47
C CYS A 121 -6.84 0.06 -1.60
N ASP A 122 -6.67 1.35 -1.28
CA ASP A 122 -6.48 2.41 -2.28
C ASP A 122 -5.17 2.19 -3.07
N VAL A 123 -4.07 1.82 -2.39
CA VAL A 123 -2.79 1.49 -3.04
C VAL A 123 -2.94 0.29 -3.99
N CYS A 124 -3.61 -0.78 -3.55
CA CYS A 124 -3.87 -1.95 -4.39
C CYS A 124 -4.76 -1.60 -5.58
N ALA A 125 -5.85 -0.86 -5.36
CA ALA A 125 -6.76 -0.44 -6.42
C ALA A 125 -6.05 0.42 -7.46
N GLU A 126 -5.22 1.37 -7.03
CA GLU A 126 -4.41 2.21 -7.93
C GLU A 126 -3.44 1.37 -8.77
N HIS A 127 -2.81 0.35 -8.18
CA HIS A 127 -1.93 -0.56 -8.91
C HIS A 127 -2.68 -1.27 -10.04
N PHE A 128 -3.84 -1.88 -9.76
CA PHE A 128 -4.61 -2.59 -10.77
C PHE A 128 -5.17 -1.67 -11.87
N LEU A 129 -5.59 -0.46 -11.50
CA LEU A 129 -6.05 0.54 -12.48
C LEU A 129 -4.94 1.03 -13.41
N ARG A 130 -3.71 1.15 -12.91
CA ARG A 130 -2.55 1.59 -13.70
C ARG A 130 -1.91 0.46 -14.51
N ASN A 131 -2.12 -0.80 -14.12
CA ASN A 131 -1.49 -1.97 -14.71
C ASN A 131 -2.52 -3.05 -15.06
N PRO A 132 -3.48 -2.77 -15.97
CA PRO A 132 -4.48 -3.76 -16.35
C PRO A 132 -3.80 -4.91 -17.12
N ALA A 133 -4.01 -6.15 -16.67
CA ALA A 133 -3.44 -7.34 -17.30
C ALA A 133 -4.32 -7.86 -18.45
N VAL A 134 -3.69 -8.45 -19.46
CA VAL A 134 -4.40 -9.27 -20.47
C VAL A 134 -4.37 -10.71 -19.97
N ILE A 135 -5.54 -11.24 -19.63
CA ILE A 135 -5.74 -12.48 -18.88
C ILE A 135 -6.41 -13.58 -19.71
N GLY A 136 -6.55 -14.79 -19.15
CA GLY A 136 -7.18 -15.92 -19.81
C GLY A 136 -6.28 -16.62 -20.83
N GLY A 137 -6.92 -17.34 -21.76
CA GLY A 137 -6.27 -18.19 -22.75
C GLY A 137 -6.70 -19.66 -22.62
N VAL A 138 -6.12 -20.52 -23.47
CA VAL A 138 -6.44 -21.95 -23.48
C VAL A 138 -6.24 -22.57 -22.10
N GLY A 139 -7.34 -23.09 -21.53
CA GLY A 139 -7.33 -23.78 -20.23
C GLY A 139 -7.56 -22.87 -19.02
N HIS A 140 -7.69 -21.55 -19.21
CA HIS A 140 -7.96 -20.59 -18.14
C HIS A 140 -9.44 -20.27 -18.01
N ILE A 141 -9.89 -19.98 -16.79
CA ILE A 141 -11.24 -19.47 -16.51
C ILE A 141 -11.14 -18.03 -16.02
N VAL A 142 -11.68 -17.12 -16.82
CA VAL A 142 -11.80 -15.71 -16.47
C VAL A 142 -13.19 -15.43 -15.92
N GLU A 143 -13.24 -14.88 -14.71
CA GLU A 143 -14.45 -14.30 -14.14
C GLU A 143 -14.56 -12.84 -14.59
N ILE A 144 -15.76 -12.41 -14.95
CA ILE A 144 -16.04 -11.04 -15.37
C ILE A 144 -17.13 -10.49 -14.46
N ASP A 145 -16.96 -9.26 -13.97
CA ASP A 145 -17.92 -8.59 -13.10
C ASP A 145 -18.10 -7.10 -13.43
N GLU A 146 -19.25 -6.56 -13.02
CA GLU A 146 -19.61 -5.15 -13.11
C GLU A 146 -19.91 -4.58 -11.73
N SER A 147 -19.08 -3.67 -11.27
CA SER A 147 -19.25 -2.99 -9.99
C SER A 147 -19.72 -1.55 -10.17
N SER A 148 -20.78 -1.17 -9.46
CA SER A 148 -21.27 0.22 -9.45
C SER A 148 -20.68 0.99 -8.28
N TRP A 149 -19.90 2.02 -8.57
CA TRP A 149 -19.48 2.99 -7.56
C TRP A 149 -20.53 4.08 -7.45
N THR A 150 -21.46 3.87 -6.51
CA THR A 150 -22.39 4.91 -6.07
C THR A 150 -22.28 5.07 -4.56
N LYS A 151 -21.82 6.22 -4.09
CA LYS A 151 -21.91 6.57 -2.67
C LYS A 151 -23.16 7.42 -2.44
N ARG A 152 -24.18 6.82 -1.83
CA ARG A 152 -25.27 7.58 -1.21
C ARG A 152 -24.78 8.11 0.14
N LYS A 153 -25.00 9.39 0.43
CA LYS A 153 -24.75 9.93 1.78
C LYS A 153 -25.75 9.26 2.74
N TYR A 154 -25.26 8.46 3.69
CA TYR A 154 -26.09 7.70 4.64
C TYR A 154 -27.10 6.72 4.01
N ASN A 155 -26.84 6.19 2.81
CA ASN A 155 -27.80 5.39 2.04
C ASN A 155 -29.14 6.11 1.74
N ARG A 156 -29.20 7.43 1.94
CA ARG A 156 -30.40 8.26 1.76
C ARG A 156 -30.17 9.33 0.69
N GLY A 157 -31.25 9.74 0.02
CA GLY A 157 -31.23 10.79 -1.00
C GLY A 157 -30.89 10.31 -2.42
N ARG A 158 -30.81 11.27 -3.36
CA ARG A 158 -30.53 11.05 -4.78
C ARG A 158 -29.09 10.55 -4.96
N ALA A 159 -28.91 9.42 -5.64
CA ALA A 159 -27.60 9.02 -6.13
C ALA A 159 -27.16 9.99 -7.24
N ILE A 160 -26.00 10.62 -7.06
CA ILE A 160 -25.42 11.57 -8.02
C ILE A 160 -24.17 10.90 -8.58
N GLY A 161 -24.20 10.56 -9.87
CA GLY A 161 -23.10 9.93 -10.59
C GLY A 161 -23.02 8.42 -10.34
N ASN A 162 -23.28 7.63 -11.38
CA ASN A 162 -23.00 6.20 -11.37
C ASN A 162 -21.74 6.01 -12.19
N GLN A 163 -20.58 5.86 -11.54
CA GLN A 163 -19.40 5.35 -12.22
C GLN A 163 -19.50 3.82 -12.19
N TRP A 164 -19.47 3.17 -13.34
CA TRP A 164 -19.32 1.73 -13.40
C TRP A 164 -17.84 1.38 -13.57
N VAL A 165 -17.45 0.27 -12.96
CA VAL A 165 -16.17 -0.38 -13.18
C VAL A 165 -16.50 -1.77 -13.73
N PHE A 166 -15.97 -2.05 -14.91
CA PHE A 166 -16.02 -3.37 -15.53
C PHE A 166 -14.65 -4.00 -15.40
N GLY A 167 -14.58 -5.25 -14.99
CA GLY A 167 -13.31 -5.93 -14.80
C GLY A 167 -13.42 -7.43 -14.93
N GLY A 168 -12.27 -8.07 -14.91
CA GLY A 168 -12.18 -9.52 -14.85
C GLY A 168 -10.91 -10.00 -14.19
N THR A 169 -10.96 -11.21 -13.66
CA THR A 169 -9.88 -11.87 -12.93
C THR A 169 -9.72 -13.29 -13.42
N ASP A 170 -8.47 -13.71 -13.67
CA ASP A 170 -8.12 -15.09 -13.94
C ASP A 170 -8.12 -15.89 -12.63
N ARG A 171 -8.88 -16.98 -12.56
CA ARG A 171 -9.00 -17.76 -11.33
C ARG A 171 -7.69 -18.39 -10.87
N ASP A 172 -6.81 -18.75 -11.80
CA ASP A 172 -5.61 -19.51 -11.50
C ASP A 172 -4.43 -18.57 -11.19
N THR A 173 -4.31 -17.46 -11.91
CA THR A 173 -3.19 -16.52 -11.72
C THR A 173 -3.52 -15.39 -10.73
N GLY A 174 -4.80 -15.06 -10.55
CA GLY A 174 -5.24 -13.89 -9.80
C GLY A 174 -4.95 -12.55 -10.48
N GLU A 175 -4.40 -12.57 -11.71
CA GLU A 175 -4.23 -11.36 -12.51
C GLU A 175 -5.60 -10.80 -12.92
N CYS A 176 -5.70 -9.48 -13.00
CA CYS A 176 -6.97 -8.83 -13.30
C CYS A 176 -6.81 -7.56 -14.15
N PHE A 177 -7.93 -7.14 -14.74
CA PHE A 177 -8.09 -5.81 -15.32
C PHE A 177 -9.33 -5.14 -14.72
N ALA A 178 -9.28 -3.81 -14.62
CA ALA A 178 -10.42 -3.00 -14.22
C ALA A 178 -10.46 -1.72 -15.08
N VAL A 179 -11.62 -1.45 -15.68
CA VAL A 179 -11.83 -0.33 -16.59
C VAL A 179 -13.08 0.43 -16.15
N THR A 180 -12.96 1.75 -16.05
CA THR A 180 -14.11 2.62 -15.79
C THR A 180 -14.94 2.75 -17.06
N VAL A 181 -16.26 2.53 -16.95
CA VAL A 181 -17.20 2.64 -18.07
C VAL A 181 -18.41 3.47 -17.69
N ASP A 182 -18.96 4.20 -18.66
CA ASP A 182 -20.19 4.98 -18.47
C ASP A 182 -21.44 4.13 -18.66
N ARG A 183 -21.36 3.11 -19.53
CA ARG A 183 -22.45 2.24 -19.94
C ARG A 183 -22.02 0.78 -19.88
N ARG A 184 -22.98 -0.09 -19.56
CA ARG A 184 -22.81 -1.54 -19.39
C ARG A 184 -23.51 -2.37 -20.48
N ASP A 185 -23.61 -1.81 -21.68
CA ASP A 185 -24.18 -2.52 -22.81
C ASP A 185 -23.11 -3.35 -23.54
N ALA A 186 -23.56 -4.33 -24.31
CA ALA A 186 -22.68 -5.17 -25.10
C ALA A 186 -21.78 -4.36 -26.04
N THR A 187 -22.26 -3.23 -26.57
CA THR A 187 -21.47 -2.34 -27.43
C THR A 187 -20.27 -1.72 -26.73
N THR A 188 -20.35 -1.50 -25.41
CA THR A 188 -19.25 -0.99 -24.58
C THR A 188 -18.39 -2.12 -24.05
N LEU A 189 -18.99 -3.22 -23.58
CA LEU A 189 -18.27 -4.27 -22.86
C LEU A 189 -17.55 -5.27 -23.77
N LEU A 190 -18.14 -5.65 -24.92
CA LEU A 190 -17.52 -6.65 -25.82
C LEU A 190 -16.13 -6.23 -26.33
N PRO A 191 -15.89 -4.97 -26.74
CA PRO A 191 -14.55 -4.53 -27.13
C PRO A 191 -13.54 -4.63 -25.98
N ILE A 192 -13.96 -4.34 -24.74
CA ILE A 192 -13.09 -4.43 -23.56
C ILE A 192 -12.73 -5.89 -23.29
N ILE A 193 -13.71 -6.81 -23.37
CA ILE A 193 -13.45 -8.26 -23.25
C ILE A 193 -12.44 -8.70 -24.30
N GLN A 194 -12.62 -8.31 -25.57
CA GLN A 194 -11.69 -8.65 -26.65
C GLN A 194 -10.29 -8.08 -26.45
N GLN A 195 -10.17 -6.94 -25.78
CA GLN A 195 -8.89 -6.31 -25.48
C GLN A 195 -8.14 -7.02 -24.35
N TYR A 196 -8.84 -7.46 -23.30
CA TYR A 196 -8.22 -7.92 -22.04
C TYR A 196 -8.37 -9.42 -21.78
N VAL A 197 -9.19 -10.15 -22.53
CA VAL A 197 -9.41 -11.59 -22.35
C VAL A 197 -8.95 -12.33 -23.61
N ARG A 198 -7.96 -13.20 -23.45
CA ARG A 198 -7.48 -14.08 -24.52
C ARG A 198 -8.52 -15.17 -24.81
N PRO A 199 -8.64 -15.59 -26.09
CA PRO A 199 -9.50 -16.70 -26.49
C PRO A 199 -9.14 -18.03 -25.82
#